data_AF-A0A3S1N3W3-F1
#
_entry.id   AF-A0A3S1N3W3-F1
#
_cell.length_a   1.000
_cell.length_b   1.000
_cell.length_c   1.000
_cell.angle_alpha   90.00
_cell.angle_beta   90.00
_cell.angle_gamma   90.00
#
_symmetry.space_group_name_H-M   'P 1'
#
loop_
_entity.id
_entity.type
_entity.pdbx_description
1 polymer ?
#
loop_
_entity_poly.entity_id
_entity_poly.type
_entity_poly.pdbx_seq_one_letter_code
_entity_poly.pdbx_strand_id
1 'polypeptide(L)'
;DADAPGFGVGISVEADTTVSGNVVENAPLYGMQIGWGPYLRNVVATGNIIRKVGTGIAVSVVEGAGTAIISDNVIDDALNGAIIGQRWADPATADLAQSGNAGYAHLTVERNHVS
;
A
#
# COMPACT_ATOMS: atom_id res chain seq x y z
N ASP A 1 -0.68 -15.50 -13.34
CA ASP A 1 -1.71 -15.36 -12.30
C ASP A 1 -1.16 -15.84 -10.99
N ALA A 2 -0.88 -14.92 -10.08
CA ALA A 2 -0.75 -15.24 -8.66
C ALA A 2 -2.15 -15.12 -8.03
N ASP A 3 -2.45 -15.92 -7.03
CA ASP A 3 -3.65 -15.73 -6.21
C ASP A 3 -3.45 -14.51 -5.31
N ALA A 4 -4.51 -13.71 -5.14
CA ALA A 4 -4.49 -12.62 -4.18
C ALA A 4 -4.24 -13.18 -2.76
N PRO A 5 -3.40 -12.54 -1.95
CA PRO A 5 -3.15 -13.02 -0.60
C PRO A 5 -4.42 -12.95 0.24
N GLY A 6 -4.96 -14.13 0.58
CA GLY A 6 -6.23 -14.24 1.33
C GLY A 6 -6.08 -14.18 2.85
N PHE A 7 -4.87 -14.35 3.41
CA PHE A 7 -4.65 -14.38 4.86
C PHE A 7 -3.66 -13.30 5.30
N GLY A 8 -3.97 -12.65 6.43
CA GLY A 8 -3.05 -11.73 7.09
C GLY A 8 -3.04 -10.29 6.56
N VAL A 9 -4.02 -9.93 5.71
CA VAL A 9 -4.23 -8.56 5.22
C VAL A 9 -5.26 -7.86 6.11
N GLY A 10 -4.97 -6.63 6.55
CA GLY A 10 -5.91 -5.82 7.33
C GLY A 10 -7.05 -5.27 6.48
N ILE A 11 -6.74 -4.40 5.52
CA ILE A 11 -7.69 -3.84 4.56
C ILE A 11 -7.20 -4.12 3.14
N SER A 12 -8.07 -4.64 2.26
CA SER A 12 -7.79 -4.76 0.83
C SER A 12 -8.81 -3.95 0.05
N VAL A 13 -8.33 -3.09 -0.85
CA VAL A 13 -9.15 -2.31 -1.78
C VAL A 13 -8.53 -2.37 -3.16
N GLU A 14 -9.36 -2.52 -4.19
CA GLU A 14 -8.88 -2.68 -5.55
C GLU A 14 -9.08 -1.42 -6.38
N ALA A 15 -10.25 -0.78 -6.30
CA ALA A 15 -10.60 0.34 -7.17
C ALA A 15 -11.65 1.27 -6.57
N ASP A 16 -11.66 2.53 -7.04
CA ASP A 16 -12.70 3.55 -6.81
C ASP A 16 -13.09 3.69 -5.32
N THR A 17 -12.08 3.80 -4.45
CA THR A 17 -12.26 3.72 -3.00
C THR A 17 -11.38 4.71 -2.25
N THR A 18 -11.97 5.39 -1.26
CA THR A 18 -11.22 6.13 -0.24
C THR A 18 -11.14 5.31 1.04
N VAL A 19 -9.93 5.11 1.54
CA VAL A 19 -9.66 4.46 2.83
C VAL A 19 -9.05 5.49 3.77
N SER A 20 -9.85 5.93 4.75
CA SER A 20 -9.43 7.01 5.65
C SER A 20 -9.90 6.84 7.08
N GLY A 21 -9.07 7.30 8.03
CA GLY A 21 -9.42 7.33 9.46
C GLY A 21 -9.46 5.95 10.12
N ASN A 22 -8.74 4.97 9.57
CA ASN A 22 -8.69 3.61 10.11
C ASN A 22 -7.47 3.41 11.01
N VAL A 23 -7.58 2.42 11.90
CA VAL A 23 -6.44 1.84 12.61
C VAL A 23 -6.33 0.37 12.21
N VAL A 24 -5.16 -0.03 11.69
CA VAL A 24 -4.83 -1.42 11.37
C VAL A 24 -3.65 -1.85 12.22
N GLU A 25 -3.81 -2.93 12.99
CA GLU A 25 -2.76 -3.42 13.89
C GLU A 25 -2.64 -4.95 13.81
N ASN A 26 -1.40 -5.47 13.94
CA ASN A 26 -1.08 -6.90 13.99
C ASN A 26 -1.49 -7.70 12.74
N ALA A 27 -1.59 -7.07 11.57
CA ALA A 27 -1.78 -7.75 10.30
C ALA A 27 -0.45 -8.38 9.83
N PRO A 28 -0.32 -9.72 9.83
CA PRO A 28 0.99 -10.37 9.66
C PRO A 28 1.55 -10.27 8.24
N LEU A 29 0.71 -10.03 7.22
CA LEU A 29 1.16 -9.87 5.84
C LEU A 29 1.20 -8.39 5.44
N TYR A 30 0.04 -7.76 5.26
CA TYR A 30 -0.09 -6.37 4.85
C TYR A 30 -1.04 -5.63 5.78
N GLY A 31 -0.67 -4.44 6.24
CA GLY A 31 -1.62 -3.53 6.87
C GLY A 31 -2.72 -3.17 5.87
N MET A 32 -2.32 -2.69 4.69
CA MET A 32 -3.23 -2.40 3.58
C MET A 32 -2.69 -2.97 2.27
N GLN A 33 -3.58 -3.56 1.47
CA GLN A 33 -3.34 -3.89 0.07
C GLN A 33 -4.16 -2.95 -0.81
N ILE A 34 -3.49 -2.25 -1.73
CA ILE A 34 -4.07 -1.30 -2.67
C ILE A 34 -3.82 -1.80 -4.09
N GLY A 35 -4.88 -2.33 -4.70
CA GLY A 35 -4.87 -2.86 -6.05
C GLY A 35 -4.34 -4.29 -6.15
N TRP A 36 -4.61 -4.90 -7.30
CA TRP A 36 -4.05 -6.18 -7.72
C TRP A 36 -3.78 -6.15 -9.22
N GLY A 37 -2.52 -6.23 -9.63
CA GLY A 37 -2.16 -6.11 -11.04
C GLY A 37 -2.68 -4.80 -11.68
N PRO A 38 -3.22 -4.86 -12.91
CA PRO A 38 -3.70 -3.67 -13.62
C PRO A 38 -5.06 -3.15 -13.13
N TYR A 39 -5.71 -3.83 -12.17
CA TYR A 39 -7.07 -3.47 -11.75
C TYR A 39 -7.14 -2.26 -10.82
N LEU A 40 -5.99 -1.83 -10.26
CA LEU A 40 -5.90 -0.62 -9.46
C LEU A 40 -6.45 0.59 -10.23
N ARG A 41 -7.37 1.35 -9.65
CA ARG A 41 -7.76 2.68 -10.16
C ARG A 41 -8.39 3.53 -9.07
N ASN A 42 -8.11 4.84 -9.08
CA ASN A 42 -8.77 5.85 -8.24
C ASN A 42 -8.87 5.47 -6.75
N VAL A 43 -7.75 5.06 -6.14
CA VAL A 43 -7.71 4.77 -4.70
C VAL A 43 -7.02 5.90 -3.94
N VAL A 44 -7.60 6.33 -2.83
CA VAL A 44 -6.96 7.26 -1.89
C VAL A 44 -6.86 6.59 -0.53
N ALA A 45 -5.65 6.44 -0.01
CA ALA A 45 -5.38 5.99 1.36
C ALA A 45 -4.78 7.15 2.16
N THR A 46 -5.57 7.72 3.07
CA THR A 46 -5.16 8.91 3.81
C THR A 46 -5.59 8.94 5.27
N GLY A 47 -4.73 9.43 6.16
CA GLY A 47 -5.06 9.61 7.56
C GLY A 47 -5.32 8.31 8.32
N ASN A 48 -4.62 7.23 7.94
CA ASN A 48 -4.71 5.94 8.63
C ASN A 48 -3.51 5.75 9.57
N ILE A 49 -3.71 4.95 10.63
CA ILE A 49 -2.64 4.46 11.49
C ILE A 49 -2.47 2.97 11.20
N ILE A 50 -1.27 2.57 10.76
CA ILE A 50 -0.95 1.20 10.41
C ILE A 50 0.23 0.79 11.27
N ARG A 51 0.10 -0.27 12.08
CA ARG A 51 1.14 -0.60 13.05
C ARG A 51 1.37 -2.07 13.33
N LYS A 52 2.62 -2.43 13.62
CA LYS A 52 3.03 -3.81 13.94
C LYS A 52 2.56 -4.81 12.87
N VAL A 53 2.87 -4.49 11.63
CA VAL A 53 2.42 -5.27 10.47
C VAL A 53 3.61 -5.84 9.72
N GLY A 54 3.36 -6.81 8.84
CA GLY A 54 4.36 -7.30 7.90
C GLY A 54 4.86 -6.16 7.00
N THR A 55 4.08 -5.78 5.99
CA THR A 55 4.30 -4.55 5.20
C THR A 55 3.22 -3.54 5.57
N GLY A 56 3.54 -2.25 5.66
CA GLY A 56 2.56 -1.20 5.94
C GLY A 56 1.46 -1.16 4.87
N ILE A 57 1.81 -0.67 3.68
CA ILE A 57 0.94 -0.55 2.52
C ILE A 57 1.61 -1.22 1.32
N ALA A 58 0.98 -2.24 0.78
CA ALA A 58 1.33 -2.88 -0.49
C ALA A 58 0.50 -2.25 -1.61
N VAL A 59 1.12 -1.63 -2.61
CA VAL A 59 0.42 -0.94 -3.72
C VAL A 59 0.83 -1.50 -5.07
N SER A 60 -0.12 -1.75 -5.98
CA SER A 60 0.20 -2.25 -7.31
C SER A 60 1.02 -1.25 -8.14
N VAL A 61 2.11 -1.73 -8.73
CA VAL A 61 2.94 -1.01 -9.72
C VAL A 61 2.99 -1.74 -11.06
N VAL A 62 2.08 -2.69 -11.29
CA VAL A 62 1.96 -3.40 -12.58
C VAL A 62 1.59 -2.43 -13.70
N GLU A 63 2.07 -2.65 -14.92
CA GLU A 63 1.69 -1.80 -16.05
C GLU A 63 0.16 -1.79 -16.23
N GLY A 64 -0.37 -0.60 -16.52
CA GLY A 64 -1.81 -0.39 -16.66
C GLY A 64 -2.53 -0.12 -15.34
N ALA A 65 -1.86 -0.21 -14.19
CA ALA A 65 -2.40 0.25 -12.91
C ALA A 65 -2.73 1.76 -12.98
N GLY A 66 -3.95 2.09 -12.57
CA GLY A 66 -4.46 3.45 -12.48
C GLY A 66 -4.09 4.15 -11.17
N THR A 67 -4.59 5.36 -10.98
CA THR A 67 -4.14 6.28 -9.93
C THR A 67 -4.30 5.74 -8.52
N ALA A 68 -3.26 5.92 -7.69
CA ALA A 68 -3.37 5.82 -6.23
C ALA A 68 -2.65 6.98 -5.52
N ILE A 69 -3.29 7.50 -4.49
CA ILE A 69 -2.73 8.52 -3.59
C ILE A 69 -2.59 7.91 -2.20
N ILE A 70 -1.38 7.88 -1.68
CA ILE A 70 -1.06 7.36 -0.35
C ILE A 70 -0.38 8.50 0.42
N SER A 71 -1.15 9.18 1.27
CA SER A 71 -0.65 10.35 1.96
C SER A 71 -1.13 10.49 3.39
N ASP A 72 -0.35 11.17 4.21
CA ASP A 72 -0.75 11.56 5.57
C ASP A 72 -1.10 10.37 6.47
N ASN A 73 -0.49 9.19 6.23
CA ASN A 73 -0.63 8.02 7.08
C ASN A 73 0.51 7.95 8.11
N VAL A 74 0.24 7.36 9.27
CA VAL A 74 1.26 6.98 10.27
C VAL A 74 1.49 5.49 10.15
N ILE A 75 2.74 5.09 9.88
CA ILE A 75 3.13 3.70 9.70
C ILE A 75 4.24 3.39 10.72
N ASP A 76 3.92 2.57 11.71
CA ASP A 76 4.76 2.30 12.88
C ASP A 76 5.10 0.81 12.98
N ASP A 77 6.37 0.44 13.04
CA ASP A 77 6.81 -0.95 13.24
C ASP A 77 6.33 -1.89 12.10
N ALA A 78 6.55 -1.48 10.85
CA ALA A 78 6.35 -2.32 9.66
C ALA A 78 7.62 -3.12 9.34
N LEU A 79 7.54 -4.44 9.45
CA LEU A 79 8.71 -5.34 9.40
C LEU A 79 9.42 -5.41 8.03
N ASN A 80 8.65 -5.27 6.95
CA ASN A 80 9.09 -5.48 5.57
C ASN A 80 9.00 -4.20 4.72
N GLY A 81 8.93 -3.03 5.38
CA GLY A 81 8.80 -1.72 4.74
C GLY A 81 7.43 -1.09 4.93
N ALA A 82 7.41 0.24 4.93
CA ALA A 82 6.22 1.03 5.18
C ALA A 82 5.32 1.08 3.96
N ILE A 83 5.84 1.39 2.77
CA ILE A 83 5.05 1.43 1.53
C ILE A 83 5.83 0.74 0.42
N ILE A 84 5.35 -0.40 -0.06
CA ILE A 84 6.03 -1.21 -1.07
C ILE A 84 5.18 -1.31 -2.33
N GLY A 85 5.77 -0.96 -3.46
CA GLY A 85 5.22 -1.25 -4.77
C GLY A 85 5.32 -2.75 -5.06
N GLN A 86 4.22 -3.36 -5.45
CA GLN A 86 4.07 -4.80 -5.68
C GLN A 86 3.71 -5.08 -7.14
N ARG A 87 4.23 -6.19 -7.65
CA ARG A 87 3.78 -6.84 -8.87
C ARG A 87 3.07 -8.12 -8.51
N TRP A 88 1.74 -8.04 -8.37
CA TRP A 88 0.95 -9.09 -7.72
C TRP A 88 1.49 -9.36 -6.31
N ALA A 89 2.06 -10.54 -6.04
CA ALA A 89 2.63 -10.90 -4.74
C ALA A 89 4.12 -10.53 -4.59
N ASP A 90 4.77 -10.10 -5.67
CA ASP A 90 6.22 -9.90 -5.69
C ASP A 90 6.60 -8.43 -5.42
N PRO A 91 7.40 -8.15 -4.37
CA PRO A 91 7.90 -6.80 -4.10
C PRO A 91 8.75 -6.30 -5.27
N ALA A 92 8.44 -5.11 -5.77
CA ALA A 92 9.07 -4.55 -6.96
C ALA A 92 9.82 -3.23 -6.71
N THR A 93 9.70 -2.66 -5.52
CA THR A 93 10.34 -1.39 -5.16
C THR A 93 11.06 -1.50 -3.82
N ALA A 94 12.00 -0.57 -3.58
CA ALA A 94 12.38 -0.20 -2.23
C ALA A 94 11.20 0.53 -1.53
N ASP A 95 11.40 0.98 -0.30
CA ASP A 95 10.35 1.70 0.43
C ASP A 95 10.00 3.04 -0.24
N LEU A 96 8.76 3.13 -0.72
CA LEU A 96 8.19 4.31 -1.38
C LEU A 96 7.95 5.44 -0.37
N ALA A 97 7.87 5.17 0.92
CA ALA A 97 7.82 6.23 1.93
C ALA A 97 9.11 7.07 1.96
N GLN A 98 10.25 6.48 1.53
CA GLN A 98 11.53 7.18 1.43
C GLN A 98 11.80 7.71 0.01
N SER A 99 11.34 6.99 -1.01
CA SER A 99 11.65 7.26 -2.43
C SER A 99 10.54 7.98 -3.20
N GLY A 100 9.41 8.28 -2.56
CA GLY A 100 8.25 8.89 -3.19
C GLY A 100 7.59 7.93 -4.18
N ASN A 101 7.32 8.39 -5.41
CA ASN A 101 6.67 7.55 -6.42
C ASN A 101 7.63 6.66 -7.21
N ALA A 102 8.95 6.74 -6.99
CA ALA A 102 9.98 5.94 -7.67
C ALA A 102 9.84 5.88 -9.23
N GLY A 103 9.30 6.92 -9.85
CA GLY A 103 9.07 6.97 -11.31
C GLY A 103 7.74 6.40 -11.79
N TYR A 104 6.91 5.85 -10.90
CA TYR A 104 5.55 5.40 -11.21
C TYR A 104 4.59 6.59 -11.23
N ALA A 105 4.30 7.10 -12.42
CA ALA A 105 3.50 8.32 -12.61
C ALA A 105 2.05 8.23 -12.08
N HIS A 106 1.50 7.02 -11.92
CA HIS A 106 0.16 6.82 -11.35
C HIS A 106 0.14 6.90 -9.82
N LEU A 107 1.29 6.97 -9.16
CA LEU A 107 1.40 7.01 -7.71
C LEU A 107 1.73 8.43 -7.21
N THR A 108 1.03 8.82 -6.16
CA THR A 108 1.44 9.91 -5.26
C THR A 108 1.69 9.29 -3.89
N VAL A 109 2.93 9.38 -3.41
CA VAL A 109 3.34 8.89 -2.09
C VAL A 109 4.06 10.01 -1.36
N GLU A 110 3.40 10.61 -0.37
CA GLU A 110 3.91 11.81 0.27
C GLU A 110 3.36 11.99 1.69
N ARG A 111 4.08 12.71 2.54
CA ARG A 111 3.65 13.06 3.90
C ARG A 111 3.24 11.88 4.78
N ASN A 112 3.67 10.67 4.47
CA ASN A 112 3.53 9.53 5.37
C ASN A 112 4.61 9.61 6.46
N HIS A 113 4.23 9.47 7.71
CA HIS A 113 5.15 9.40 8.83
C HIS A 113 5.50 7.93 9.10
N VAL A 114 6.79 7.61 9.10
CA VAL A 114 7.28 6.24 9.30
C VAL A 114 8.20 6.18 10.50
N SER A 115 7.95 5.23 11.40
CA SER A 115 8.75 4.98 12.61
C SER A 115 8.99 3.50 12.88
#